data_AF-A0A836U4Y8-F1
#
_entry.id   AF-A0A836U4Y8-F1
#
_cell.length_a   1.000
_cell.length_b   1.000
_cell.length_c   1.000
_cell.angle_alpha   90.00
_cell.angle_beta   90.00
_cell.angle_gamma   90.00
#
_symmetry.space_group_name_H-M   'P 1'
#
loop_
_entity.id
_entity.type
_entity.pdbx_description
1 polymer ?
#
loop_
_entity_poly.entity_id
_entity_poly.type
_entity_poly.pdbx_seq_one_letter_code
_entity_poly.pdbx_strand_id
1 'polypeptide(L)'
;MNKYLMPISAIITFLFLNTACTTTIRSGDSPKFQETLFVFEDGRMKLNSRYVDSKDVVIYSDGRGGEKAAVKVRVPLHADFYRNSIIVNRIVSDFDEAIGRHEKEDVNNIN
;
A
#
# COMPACT_ATOMS: atom_id res chain seq x y z
N MET A 1 40.15 -37.15 -52.10
CA MET A 1 40.78 -37.40 -50.77
C MET A 1 41.33 -36.09 -50.23
N ASN A 2 41.32 -35.97 -48.90
CA ASN A 2 41.68 -34.83 -48.03
C ASN A 2 40.52 -33.84 -47.80
N LYS A 3 39.64 -34.05 -46.81
CA LYS A 3 39.81 -34.06 -45.32
C LYS A 3 40.31 -32.72 -44.78
N TYR A 4 39.42 -31.74 -44.60
CA TYR A 4 39.47 -30.80 -43.47
C TYR A 4 38.04 -30.39 -43.10
N LEU A 5 37.42 -31.29 -42.36
CA LEU A 5 36.15 -31.11 -41.67
C LEU A 5 36.49 -30.48 -40.30
N MET A 6 36.30 -29.16 -40.18
CA MET A 6 36.12 -28.38 -38.93
C MET A 6 37.34 -28.21 -37.97
N PRO A 7 37.49 -27.07 -37.25
CA PRO A 7 36.45 -26.48 -36.40
C PRO A 7 36.29 -24.95 -36.52
N ILE A 8 35.18 -24.51 -37.10
CA ILE A 8 34.58 -23.19 -36.78
C ILE A 8 33.90 -23.24 -35.39
N SER A 9 34.00 -24.36 -34.67
CA SER A 9 33.38 -24.60 -33.37
C SER A 9 34.02 -23.84 -32.20
N ALA A 10 34.96 -22.91 -32.44
CA ALA A 10 35.63 -22.14 -31.38
C ALA A 10 35.06 -20.74 -31.16
N ILE A 11 34.15 -20.25 -32.00
CA ILE A 11 33.67 -18.85 -31.92
C ILE A 11 32.22 -18.75 -31.44
N ILE A 12 31.43 -19.82 -31.51
CA ILE A 12 29.99 -19.82 -31.14
C ILE A 12 29.77 -20.44 -29.75
N THR A 13 30.65 -20.13 -28.80
CA THR A 13 30.45 -20.56 -27.39
C THR A 13 30.68 -19.45 -26.37
N PHE A 14 30.82 -18.20 -26.83
CA PHE A 14 31.03 -17.04 -25.95
C PHE A 14 29.79 -16.11 -25.82
N LEU A 15 28.64 -16.53 -26.35
CA LEU A 15 27.41 -15.72 -26.40
C LEU A 15 26.28 -16.28 -25.52
N PHE A 16 26.62 -16.93 -24.42
CA PHE A 16 25.70 -17.02 -23.29
C PHE A 16 25.90 -15.78 -22.41
N LEU A 17 25.34 -14.65 -22.87
CA LEU A 17 25.12 -13.50 -22.00
C LEU A 17 24.26 -13.97 -20.84
N ASN A 18 24.87 -14.10 -19.67
CA ASN A 18 24.16 -14.23 -18.40
C ASN A 18 23.57 -12.86 -18.07
N THR A 19 22.43 -12.50 -18.68
CA THR A 19 21.55 -11.47 -18.14
C THR A 19 20.86 -12.03 -16.91
N ALA A 20 21.59 -12.06 -15.79
CA ALA A 20 20.96 -12.19 -14.48
C ALA A 20 20.31 -10.84 -14.16
N CYS A 21 19.02 -10.69 -14.47
CA CYS A 21 18.21 -9.67 -13.84
C CYS A 21 18.14 -10.00 -12.35
N THR A 22 19.06 -9.46 -11.55
CA THR A 22 18.88 -9.46 -10.11
C THR A 22 17.80 -8.44 -9.78
N THR A 23 16.58 -8.91 -9.56
CA THR A 23 15.56 -8.10 -8.92
C THR A 23 15.92 -8.05 -7.45
N THR A 24 16.64 -7.00 -7.05
CA THR A 24 16.73 -6.65 -5.62
C THR A 24 15.32 -6.27 -5.18
N ILE A 25 14.58 -7.25 -4.66
CA ILE A 25 13.38 -7.00 -3.88
C ILE A 25 13.87 -6.22 -2.67
N ARG A 26 13.67 -4.90 -2.69
CA ARG A 26 13.84 -4.07 -1.50
C ARG A 26 12.82 -4.57 -0.49
N SER A 27 13.29 -5.27 0.53
CA SER A 27 12.53 -5.58 1.75
C SER A 27 12.28 -4.29 2.55
N GLY A 28 11.63 -3.31 1.93
CA GLY A 28 11.33 -2.00 2.50
C GLY A 28 9.85 -1.62 2.39
N ASP A 29 9.13 -2.21 1.44
CA ASP A 29 7.69 -2.03 1.34
C ASP A 29 6.98 -3.22 2.00
N SER A 30 6.99 -3.24 3.33
CA SER A 30 5.85 -3.82 4.03
C SER A 30 4.62 -3.12 3.45
N PRO A 31 3.56 -3.83 3.00
CA PRO A 31 2.39 -3.17 2.47
C PRO A 31 1.91 -2.20 3.54
N LYS A 32 2.07 -0.89 3.30
CA LYS A 32 1.52 0.13 4.19
C LYS A 32 0.02 -0.09 4.11
N PHE A 33 -0.51 -0.80 5.10
CA PHE A 33 -1.94 -1.00 5.22
C PHE A 33 -2.54 0.39 5.14
N GLN A 34 -3.31 0.63 4.07
CA GLN A 34 -3.80 1.95 3.79
C GLN A 34 -4.85 2.26 4.85
N GLU A 35 -4.51 3.16 5.76
CA GLU A 35 -5.40 3.52 6.85
C GLU A 35 -6.66 4.19 6.29
N THR A 36 -7.80 3.85 6.89
CA THR A 36 -9.09 4.42 6.54
C THR A 36 -9.67 5.13 7.76
N LEU A 37 -9.99 6.41 7.59
CA LEU A 37 -10.80 7.18 8.51
C LEU A 37 -12.27 6.97 8.14
N PHE A 38 -13.05 6.40 9.04
CA PHE A 38 -14.49 6.32 8.91
C PHE A 38 -15.12 7.58 9.51
N VAL A 39 -15.96 8.25 8.74
CA VAL A 39 -16.74 9.41 9.17
C VAL A 39 -18.21 9.01 9.16
N PHE A 40 -18.82 9.01 10.34
CA PHE A 40 -20.22 8.64 10.52
C PHE A 40 -21.13 9.86 10.32
N GLU A 41 -22.42 9.64 10.02
CA GLU A 41 -23.38 10.73 9.82
C GLU A 41 -23.55 11.64 11.03
N ASP A 42 -23.41 11.08 12.24
CA ASP A 42 -23.46 11.83 13.49
C ASP A 42 -22.21 12.69 13.77
N GLY A 43 -21.25 12.69 12.84
CA GLY A 43 -20.00 13.45 12.91
C GLY A 43 -18.90 12.76 13.71
N ARG A 44 -19.13 11.57 14.27
CA ARG A 44 -18.05 10.77 14.87
C ARG A 44 -17.06 10.37 13.80
N MET A 45 -15.80 10.21 14.22
CA MET A 45 -14.72 9.80 13.34
C MET A 45 -13.95 8.66 13.98
N LYS A 46 -13.63 7.61 13.22
CA LYS A 46 -12.93 6.41 13.70
C LYS A 46 -11.75 6.06 12.80
N LEU A 47 -10.58 5.91 13.39
CA LEU A 47 -9.33 5.50 12.74
C LEU A 47 -8.73 4.33 13.50
N ASN A 48 -8.38 3.24 12.81
CA ASN A 48 -7.78 2.05 13.43
C ASN A 48 -8.54 1.55 14.67
N SER A 49 -9.87 1.45 14.54
CA SER A 49 -10.79 1.01 15.60
C SER A 49 -10.90 1.94 16.83
N ARG A 50 -10.36 3.16 16.76
CA ARG A 50 -10.45 4.17 17.84
C ARG A 50 -11.16 5.42 17.34
N TYR A 51 -11.98 6.01 18.20
CA TYR A 51 -12.54 7.32 17.92
C TYR A 51 -11.46 8.40 17.98
N VAL A 52 -11.48 9.30 17.01
CA VAL A 52 -10.59 10.46 16.94
C VAL A 52 -11.42 11.74 17.05
N ASP A 53 -10.86 12.75 17.70
CA ASP A 53 -11.50 14.05 17.81
C ASP A 53 -11.44 14.78 16.48
N SER A 54 -12.56 15.31 16.01
CA SER A 54 -12.65 16.10 14.78
C SER A 54 -11.62 17.24 14.70
N LYS A 55 -11.23 17.86 15.83
CA LYS A 55 -10.22 18.94 15.85
C LYS A 55 -8.81 18.47 15.48
N ASP A 56 -8.55 17.18 15.64
CA ASP A 56 -7.27 16.54 15.34
C ASP A 56 -7.26 15.99 13.91
N VAL A 57 -8.30 16.24 13.10
CA VAL A 57 -8.45 15.71 11.75
C VAL A 57 -8.66 16.85 10.75
N VAL A 58 -7.96 16.81 9.63
CA VAL A 58 -8.18 17.67 8.47
C VAL A 58 -8.54 16.82 7.28
N ILE A 59 -9.75 16.98 6.75
CA ILE A 59 -10.23 16.29 5.53
C ILE A 59 -10.04 17.22 4.33
N TYR A 60 -9.53 16.68 3.23
CA TYR A 60 -9.28 17.40 1.99
C TYR A 60 -9.56 16.52 0.77
N SER A 61 -9.88 17.15 -0.37
CA SER A 61 -10.09 16.42 -1.63
C SER A 61 -8.79 15.75 -2.10
N ASP A 62 -8.89 14.54 -2.64
CA ASP A 62 -7.77 13.84 -3.26
C ASP A 62 -7.50 14.28 -4.73
N GLY A 63 -8.33 15.18 -5.26
CA GLY A 63 -8.26 15.68 -6.64
C GLY A 63 -8.85 14.73 -7.70
N ARG A 64 -9.44 13.60 -7.31
CA ARG A 64 -10.01 12.57 -8.20
C ARG A 64 -11.47 12.21 -7.85
N GLY A 65 -12.13 13.06 -7.08
CA GLY A 65 -13.49 12.83 -6.60
C GLY A 65 -13.57 12.04 -5.29
N GLY A 66 -12.42 11.68 -4.70
CA GLY A 66 -12.32 11.10 -3.36
C GLY A 66 -11.87 12.12 -2.32
N GLU A 67 -11.69 11.61 -1.10
CA GLU A 67 -11.27 12.38 0.06
C GLU A 67 -10.10 11.70 0.78
N LYS A 68 -9.19 12.53 1.29
CA LYS A 68 -8.09 12.13 2.15
C LYS A 68 -8.16 12.90 3.47
N ALA A 69 -7.54 12.33 4.49
CA ALA A 69 -7.40 12.94 5.79
C ALA A 69 -5.93 13.06 6.20
N ALA A 70 -5.66 14.11 6.98
CA ALA A 70 -4.47 14.25 7.78
C ALA A 70 -4.87 14.26 9.25
N VAL A 71 -4.28 13.38 10.05
CA VAL A 71 -4.63 13.20 11.47
C VAL A 71 -3.44 13.58 12.34
N LYS A 72 -3.69 14.40 13.37
CA LYS A 72 -2.68 14.83 14.32
C LYS A 72 -2.19 13.65 15.14
N VAL A 73 -0.88 13.45 15.15
CA VAL A 73 -0.18 12.45 15.94
C VAL A 73 0.58 13.14 17.05
N ARG A 74 0.37 12.67 18.28
CA ARG A 74 1.09 13.12 19.47
C ARG A 74 2.14 12.08 19.80
N VAL A 75 3.40 12.48 19.78
CA VAL A 75 4.52 11.62 20.14
C VAL A 75 5.24 12.25 21.33
N PRO A 76 5.49 11.52 22.43
CA PRO A 76 6.26 12.06 23.54
C PRO A 76 7.60 12.64 23.07
N LEU A 77 8.00 13.77 23.65
CA LEU A 77 9.28 14.45 23.39
C LEU A 77 9.46 14.99 21.96
N HIS A 78 8.39 15.01 21.15
CA HIS A 78 8.38 15.63 19.83
C HIS A 78 7.17 16.56 19.69
N ALA A 79 7.28 17.54 18.80
CA ALA A 79 6.14 18.39 18.46
C ALA A 79 5.06 17.55 17.76
N ASP A 80 3.80 17.91 18.00
CA ASP A 80 2.68 17.34 17.27
C ASP A 80 2.88 17.55 15.76
N PHE A 81 2.54 16.53 14.96
CA PHE A 81 2.56 16.63 13.51
C PHE A 81 1.32 15.94 12.92
N TYR A 82 1.00 16.26 11.67
CA TYR A 82 -0.11 15.62 10.96
C TYR A 82 0.42 14.49 10.08
N ARG A 83 -0.10 13.27 10.30
CA ARG A 83 0.09 12.14 9.40
C ARG A 83 -0.96 12.21 8.29
N ASN A 84 -0.52 12.40 7.06
CA ASN A 84 -1.40 12.54 5.90
C ASN A 84 -1.63 11.20 5.17
N SER A 85 -2.36 11.27 4.05
CA SER A 85 -2.59 10.14 3.13
C SER A 85 -3.50 9.03 3.67
N ILE A 86 -4.34 9.35 4.66
CA ILE A 86 -5.39 8.46 5.16
C ILE A 86 -6.59 8.57 4.21
N ILE A 87 -7.18 7.44 3.79
CA ILE A 87 -8.40 7.46 2.96
C ILE A 87 -9.59 7.79 3.85
N VAL A 88 -10.52 8.61 3.36
CA VAL A 88 -11.79 8.86 4.04
C VAL A 88 -12.87 7.97 3.47
N ASN A 89 -13.61 7.28 4.34
CA ASN A 89 -14.82 6.56 3.99
C ASN A 89 -15.99 7.11 4.81
N ARG A 90 -17.05 7.57 4.13
CA ARG A 90 -18.24 8.12 4.78
C ARG A 90 -19.28 7.01 4.94
N ILE A 91 -19.66 6.74 6.18
CA ILE A 91 -20.63 5.72 6.54
C ILE A 91 -21.99 6.37 6.76
N VAL A 92 -23.00 5.88 6.02
CA VAL A 92 -24.40 6.33 6.11
C VAL A 92 -25.15 5.54 7.19
N SER A 93 -24.70 4.32 7.54
CA SER A 93 -25.31 3.50 8.56
C SER A 93 -24.29 2.60 9.27
N ASP A 94 -24.42 2.39 10.59
CA ASP A 94 -23.54 1.52 11.39
C ASP A 94 -23.42 0.08 10.81
N PHE A 95 -24.38 -0.35 9.97
CA PHE A 95 -24.33 -1.61 9.23
C PHE A 95 -23.21 -1.66 8.18
N ASP A 96 -22.83 -0.54 7.57
CA ASP A 96 -21.79 -0.50 6.54
C ASP A 96 -20.38 -0.73 7.13
N GLU A 97 -20.20 -0.47 8.43
CA GLU A 97 -18.95 -0.76 9.15
C GLU A 97 -18.69 -2.29 9.26
N ALA A 98 -19.74 -3.10 9.30
CA ALA A 98 -19.62 -4.55 9.35
C ALA A 98 -19.20 -5.13 7.99
N ILE A 99 -19.72 -4.58 6.89
CA ILE A 99 -19.41 -5.02 5.53
C ILE A 99 -17.94 -4.75 5.18
N GLY A 100 -17.41 -3.56 5.53
CA GLY A 100 -16.01 -3.23 5.29
C GLY A 100 -14.98 -4.06 6.08
N ARG A 101 -15.41 -4.82 7.09
CA ARG A 101 -14.56 -5.79 7.81
C ARG A 101 -14.55 -7.16 7.14
N HIS A 102 -15.68 -7.63 6.61
CA HIS A 102 -15.77 -8.94 5.96
C HIS A 102 -14.94 -9.02 4.67
N GLU A 103 -14.87 -7.94 3.89
CA GLU A 103 -14.07 -7.92 2.66
C GLU A 103 -12.55 -8.08 2.91
N LYS A 104 -12.06 -7.77 4.13
CA LYS A 104 -10.65 -7.92 4.50
C LYS A 104 -10.30 -9.33 5.03
N GLU A 105 -11.28 -10.10 5.49
CA GLU A 105 -11.05 -11.47 5.98
C GLU A 105 -11.01 -12.48 4.82
N ASP A 106 -11.81 -12.29 3.77
CA ASP A 106 -11.89 -13.24 2.65
C ASP A 106 -10.64 -13.26 1.75
N VAL A 107 -9.84 -12.18 1.72
CA VAL A 107 -8.60 -12.12 0.94
C VAL A 107 -7.45 -12.90 1.60
N ASN A 108 -7.52 -13.13 2.92
CA ASN A 108 -6.45 -13.81 3.67
C ASN A 108 -6.64 -15.34 3.77
N ASN A 109 -7.70 -15.91 3.19
CA ASN A 109 -8.03 -17.34 3.30
C ASN A 109 -7.90 -18.11 1.97
N ILE A 110 -7.11 -17.59 1.03
CA ILE A 110 -6.74 -18.28 -0.21
C ILE A 110 -5.23 -18.55 -0.19
N ASN A 111 -4.80 -19.52 0.63
CA ASN A 111 -3.49 -20.17 0.55
C ASN A 111 -3.57 -21.61 1.05
#